data_AF-A0A5C8TM82-F1
#
_entry.id   AF-A0A5C8TM82-F1
#
_cell.length_a   1.000
_cell.length_b   1.000
_cell.length_c   1.000
_cell.angle_alpha   90.00
_cell.angle_beta   90.00
_cell.angle_gamma   90.00
#
_symmetry.space_group_name_H-M   'P 1'
#
loop_
_entity.id
_entity.type
_entity.pdbx_description
1 polymer ?
#
loop_
_entity_poly.entity_id
_entity_poly.type
_entity_poly.pdbx_seq_one_letter_code
_entity_poly.pdbx_strand_id
1 'polypeptide(L)' 'MNEAEHPSEADVAATADAREGRALVEARVALCTPEEQAAFWEAVGRCFGGGKPPDMQVDA' A
#
# COMPACT_ATOMS: atom_id res chain seq x y z
N MET A 1 30.53 -1.68 -15.89
CA MET A 1 29.45 -0.75 -15.50
C MET A 1 28.46 -1.63 -14.77
N ASN A 2 28.26 -1.41 -13.46
CA ASN A 2 27.28 -2.19 -12.71
C ASN A 2 25.92 -1.60 -13.08
N GLU A 3 25.19 -2.25 -13.98
CA GLU A 3 23.77 -1.98 -14.15
C GLU A 3 23.15 -2.20 -12.77
N ALA A 4 22.66 -1.12 -12.15
CA ALA A 4 21.91 -1.25 -10.91
C ALA A 4 20.68 -2.09 -11.26
N GLU A 5 20.71 -3.37 -10.89
CA GLU A 5 19.57 -4.27 -10.98
C GLU A 5 18.40 -3.55 -10.35
N HIS A 6 17.41 -3.17 -11.17
CA HIS A 6 16.21 -2.53 -10.68
C HIS A 6 15.54 -3.52 -9.73
N PRO A 7 15.44 -3.21 -8.42
CA PRO A 7 14.89 -4.15 -7.46
C PRO A 7 13.45 -4.46 -7.84
N SER A 8 13.04 -5.73 -7.69
CA SER A 8 11.65 -6.10 -7.90
C SER A 8 10.76 -5.40 -6.85
N GLU A 9 9.46 -5.31 -7.11
CA GLU A 9 8.52 -4.76 -6.12
C GLU A 9 8.57 -5.53 -4.79
N ALA A 10 8.85 -6.83 -4.83
CA ALA A 10 9.02 -7.65 -3.63
C ALA A 10 10.29 -7.26 -2.86
N ASP A 11 11.39 -6.98 -3.55
CA ASP A 11 12.64 -6.53 -2.93
C ASP A 11 12.46 -5.16 -2.27
N VAL A 12 11.77 -4.24 -2.97
CA VAL A 12 11.44 -2.92 -2.43
C VAL A 12 10.51 -3.05 -1.22
N ALA A 13 9.47 -3.89 -1.29
CA ALA A 13 8.54 -4.11 -0.20
C ALA A 13 9.18 -4.73 1.05
N ALA A 14 10.30 -5.44 0.89
CA ALA A 14 11.06 -6.01 2.00
C ALA A 14 11.97 -4.99 2.72
N THR A 15 12.23 -3.83 2.11
CA THR A 15 13.07 -2.78 2.74
C THR A 15 12.41 -2.24 4.02
N ALA A 16 13.24 -1.82 4.99
CA ALA A 16 12.75 -1.27 6.26
C ALA A 16 11.85 -0.06 6.03
N ASP A 17 12.28 0.88 5.20
CA ASP A 17 11.53 2.10 4.89
C ASP A 17 10.16 1.80 4.26
N ALA A 18 10.07 0.83 3.34
CA ALA A 18 8.80 0.45 2.74
C ALA A 18 7.84 -0.19 3.75
N ARG A 19 8.37 -1.00 4.67
CA ARG A 19 7.57 -1.63 5.74
C ARG A 19 7.10 -0.62 6.77
N GLU A 20 7.98 0.28 7.21
CA GLU A 20 7.63 1.35 8.15
C GLU A 20 6.62 2.33 7.53
N GLY A 21 6.86 2.74 6.28
CA GLY A 21 5.93 3.60 5.53
C GLY A 21 4.55 2.96 5.36
N ARG A 22 4.48 1.67 5.01
CA ARG A 22 3.23 0.92 4.95
C ARG A 22 2.50 0.91 6.29
N ALA A 23 3.21 0.62 7.38
CA ALA A 23 2.62 0.58 8.72
C ALA A 23 2.02 1.93 9.13
N LEU A 24 2.68 3.05 8.79
CA LEU A 24 2.14 4.40 9.05
C LEU A 24 0.85 4.68 8.28
N VAL A 25 0.80 4.29 7.00
CA VAL A 25 -0.39 4.43 6.17
C VAL A 25 -1.54 3.59 6.73
N GLU A 26 -1.29 2.31 7.03
CA GLU A 26 -2.29 1.39 7.59
C GLU A 26 -2.84 1.89 8.93
N ALA A 27 -1.97 2.38 9.82
CA ALA A 27 -2.38 2.96 11.10
C ALA A 27 -3.26 4.20 10.91
N ARG A 28 -2.98 5.05 9.91
CA ARG A 28 -3.80 6.23 9.62
C ARG A 28 -5.16 5.85 9.03
N VAL A 29 -5.18 4.90 8.10
CA VAL A 29 -6.41 4.39 7.47
C VAL A 29 -7.32 3.72 8.50
N ALA A 30 -6.76 3.04 9.49
CA ALA A 30 -7.54 2.44 10.58
C ALA A 30 -8.30 3.46 11.46
N LEU A 31 -7.90 4.73 11.45
CA LEU A 31 -8.58 5.82 12.17
C LEU A 31 -9.68 6.49 11.34
N CYS A 32 -9.81 6.14 10.06
CA CYS A 32 -10.79 6.72 9.14
C CYS A 32 -12.12 5.95 9.18
N THR A 33 -13.20 6.64 8.80
CA THR A 33 -14.49 5.97 8.59
C THR A 33 -14.41 4.96 7.44
N PRO A 34 -15.30 3.96 7.38
CA PRO A 34 -15.30 2.99 6.28
C PRO A 34 -15.37 3.64 4.89
N GLU A 35 -16.12 4.73 4.75
CA GLU A 35 -16.25 5.50 3.50
C GLU A 35 -14.93 6.19 3.12
N GLU A 36 -14.25 6.80 4.09
CA GLU A 36 -12.94 7.43 3.90
C GLU A 36 -11.87 6.40 3.53
N GLN A 37 -11.90 5.21 4.14
CA GLN A 37 -10.99 4.12 3.79
C GLN A 37 -11.20 3.65 2.35
N ALA A 38 -12.47 3.49 1.93
CA ALA A 38 -12.81 3.12 0.56
C ALA A 38 -12.32 4.17 -0.45
N ALA A 39 -12.57 5.45 -0.18
CA ALA A 39 -12.13 6.55 -1.02
C ALA A 39 -10.59 6.62 -1.13
N PHE A 40 -9.88 6.38 -0.02
CA PHE A 40 -8.41 6.32 -0.03
C PHE A 40 -7.90 5.24 -0.98
N TRP A 41 -8.37 4.00 -0.83
CA TRP A 41 -7.91 2.88 -1.66
C TRP A 41 -8.33 3.01 -3.12
N GLU A 42 -9.48 3.63 -3.39
CA GLU A 42 -9.88 3.98 -4.76
C GLU A 42 -8.90 4.96 -5.41
N ALA A 43 -8.51 6.02 -4.67
CA ALA A 43 -7.54 6.99 -5.15
C ALA A 43 -6.15 6.35 -5.38
N VAL A 44 -5.70 5.47 -4.48
CA VAL A 44 -4.44 4.71 -4.66
C VAL A 44 -4.50 3.87 -5.93
N GLY A 45 -5.59 3.15 -6.16
CA GLY A 45 -5.79 2.34 -7.37
C GLY A 45 -5.75 3.17 -8.66
N ARG A 46 -6.38 4.36 -8.67
CA ARG A 46 -6.35 5.29 -9.80
C ARG A 46 -4.95 5.83 -10.10
N CYS A 47 -4.13 6.06 -9.08
CA CYS A 47 -2.81 6.66 -9.22
C CYS A 47 -1.69 5.67 -9.53
N PHE A 48 -1.76 4.45 -8.97
CA PHE A 48 -0.61 3.53 -8.94
C PHE A 48 -0.90 2.12 -9.49
N GLY A 49 -2.13 1.83 -9.91
CA GLY A 49 -2.47 0.54 -10.54
C GLY A 49 -2.60 -0.65 -9.58
N GLY A 50 -2.41 -0.44 -8.27
CA GLY A 50 -2.66 -1.42 -7.21
C GLY A 50 -3.75 -0.92 -6.27
N GLY A 51 -4.89 -1.62 -6.22
CA GLY A 51 -6.01 -1.26 -5.34
C GLY A 51 -5.81 -1.68 -3.88
N LYS A 52 -6.93 -1.70 -3.14
CA LYS A 52 -7.07 -2.16 -1.75
C LYS A 52 -6.30 -3.48 -1.47
N PRO A 53 -5.58 -3.60 -0.35
CA PRO A 53 -4.88 -4.84 0.00
C PRO A 53 -5.86 -6.02 0.21
N PRO A 54 -5.46 -7.25 -0.15
CA PRO A 54 -6.34 -8.43 -0.19
C PRO A 54 -6.94 -8.82 1.17
N ASP A 55 -6.23 -8.55 2.27
CA ASP A 55 -6.67 -8.82 3.66
C ASP A 55 -7.79 -7.90 4.16
N MET A 56 -8.16 -6.87 3.39
CA MET A 56 -9.17 -5.91 3.84
C MET A 56 -10.57 -6.24 3.29
N GLN A 57 -10.82 -7.42 2.72
CA GLN A 57 -12.18 -7.87 2.40
C GLN A 57 -13.01 -7.89 3.67
N VAL A 58 -13.88 -6.88 3.82
CA VAL A 58 -14.97 -6.93 4.77
C VAL A 58 -16.01 -7.81 4.09
N ASP A 59 -16.19 -9.03 4.59
CA ASP A 59 -17.33 -9.88 4.23
C ASP A 59 -18.60 -9.03 4.34
N ALA A 60 -19.36 -9.00 3.25
CA ALA A 60 -20.63 -8.30 3.12
C ALA A 60 -21.75 -9.00 3.90
#